data_AF-M0JN36-F1
#
_entry.id   AF-M0JN36-F1
#
_cell.length_a   1.000
_cell.length_b   1.000
_cell.length_c   1.000
_cell.angle_alpha   90.00
_cell.angle_beta   90.00
_cell.angle_gamma   90.00
#
_symmetry.space_group_name_H-M   'P 1'
#
loop_
_entity.id
_entity.type
_entity.pdbx_description
1 polymer ?
#
loop_
_entity_poly.entity_id
_entity_poly.type
_entity_poly.pdbx_seq_one_letter_code
_entity_poly.pdbx_strand_id
1 'polypeptide(L)'
;MSVDIEPEWQPATKLNVIGGALDFTALDPLPDGVTRDQIEEICYTVRELYGDYVDEIVAETTLSQREAQTWVLRTLAHDGTDPLSYEAIGLYIWAIGRATDGDPLSRTIVTEYYDRAEAKVKRAEATVKRTGPPPYPDDVYDDPALLWVDTPVAERLQRHRQPEETFSDCLARLLDESVSAVPLATFVEAYRTERDADYVAVDTVYPDWDAELRVVAGVQVDGLEPKAVADATALRVDDRTYDFTVSEKSDPIHADSHIVVYAETADTSVALADGTDRLEAALAGVERSLPDLVSHLRSVGATALAIGTEPAGAGAHLFPVFEAEPDGDPLAAIERIPLDERTLDVGRVSPVTVAAYRERSETTRLLWARGTEGFESTALPDDPANRRELLPDAVLRTST
;
A
#
# COMPACT_ATOMS: atom_id res chain seq x y z
N MET A 1 22.10 -33.09 3.52
CA MET A 1 23.50 -32.77 3.90
C MET A 1 23.52 -32.65 5.42
N SER A 2 24.43 -33.33 6.12
CA SER A 2 24.53 -33.23 7.58
C SER A 2 25.12 -31.88 7.99
N VAL A 3 24.45 -31.17 8.89
CA VAL A 3 24.92 -29.90 9.46
C VAL A 3 25.56 -30.18 10.82
N ASP A 4 26.83 -29.81 10.99
CA ASP A 4 27.53 -29.88 12.28
C ASP A 4 27.30 -28.58 13.04
N ILE A 5 26.60 -28.65 14.18
CA ILE A 5 26.25 -27.49 15.01
C ILE A 5 27.07 -27.58 16.29
N GLU A 6 28.07 -26.71 16.44
CA GLU A 6 28.86 -26.70 17.67
C GLU A 6 28.01 -26.24 18.88
N PRO A 7 28.15 -26.88 20.05
CA PRO A 7 27.34 -26.56 21.22
C PRO A 7 27.52 -25.12 21.72
N GLU A 8 28.71 -24.54 21.53
CA GLU A 8 29.09 -23.23 22.07
C GLU A 8 28.66 -22.05 21.18
N TRP A 9 28.13 -22.30 19.98
CA TRP A 9 27.69 -21.22 19.10
C TRP A 9 26.51 -20.44 19.67
N GLN A 10 26.50 -19.14 19.40
CA GLN A 10 25.37 -18.28 19.74
C GLN A 10 24.10 -18.74 18.98
N PRO A 11 22.90 -18.61 19.57
CA PRO A 11 21.65 -19.09 18.99
C PRO A 11 21.39 -18.59 17.56
N ALA A 12 21.70 -17.32 17.27
CA ALA A 12 21.52 -16.74 15.94
C ALA A 12 22.42 -17.38 14.88
N THR A 13 23.69 -17.66 15.23
CA THR A 13 24.64 -18.36 14.35
C THR A 13 24.16 -19.78 14.04
N LYS A 14 23.70 -20.51 15.06
CA LYS A 14 23.15 -21.86 14.88
C LYS A 14 21.96 -21.85 13.93
N LEU A 15 21.04 -20.90 14.10
CA LEU A 15 19.85 -20.77 13.27
C LEU A 15 20.19 -20.39 11.81
N ASN A 16 21.17 -19.51 11.60
CA ASN A 16 21.67 -19.15 10.27
C ASN A 16 22.29 -20.33 9.53
N VAL A 17 23.06 -21.16 10.22
CA VAL A 17 23.67 -22.37 9.63
C VAL A 17 22.59 -23.39 9.24
N ILE A 18 21.57 -23.58 10.08
CA ILE A 18 20.43 -24.45 9.74
C ILE A 18 19.64 -23.86 8.55
N GLY A 19 19.32 -22.56 8.59
CA GLY A 19 18.59 -21.86 7.54
C GLY A 19 19.29 -21.92 6.18
N GLY A 20 20.62 -21.79 6.16
CA GLY A 20 21.42 -21.91 4.94
C GLY A 20 21.52 -23.34 4.37
N ALA A 21 21.12 -24.36 5.13
CA ALA A 21 21.17 -25.77 4.73
C ALA A 21 19.79 -26.37 4.41
N LEU A 22 18.73 -25.56 4.42
CA LEU A 22 17.38 -26.01 4.08
C LEU A 22 17.26 -26.41 2.61
N ASP A 23 16.54 -27.49 2.36
CA ASP A 23 16.19 -27.94 1.01
C ASP A 23 14.68 -27.86 0.79
N PHE A 24 14.23 -26.73 0.25
CA PHE A 24 12.81 -26.48 -0.03
C PHE A 24 12.24 -27.33 -1.17
N THR A 25 13.07 -28.15 -1.84
CA THR A 25 12.61 -29.10 -2.87
C THR A 25 12.30 -30.49 -2.29
N ALA A 26 12.69 -30.74 -1.04
CA ALA A 26 12.47 -31.98 -0.32
C ALA A 26 11.13 -31.98 0.44
N LEU A 27 10.61 -33.18 0.68
CA LEU A 27 9.36 -33.39 1.44
C LEU A 27 9.55 -33.13 2.94
N ASP A 28 10.78 -33.29 3.43
CA ASP A 28 11.25 -32.80 4.71
C ASP A 28 12.40 -31.81 4.43
N PRO A 29 12.19 -30.50 4.64
CA PRO A 29 13.16 -29.47 4.25
C PRO A 29 14.32 -29.34 5.24
N LEU A 30 14.28 -30.06 6.38
CA LEU A 30 15.30 -29.98 7.42
C LEU A 30 16.58 -30.76 7.04
N PRO A 31 17.76 -30.25 7.39
CA PRO A 31 19.01 -30.96 7.18
C PRO A 31 19.12 -32.24 8.03
N ASP A 32 19.83 -33.23 7.50
CA ASP A 32 20.00 -34.53 8.14
C ASP A 32 20.61 -34.40 9.55
N GLY A 33 19.90 -34.91 10.56
CA GLY A 33 20.35 -34.90 11.95
C GLY A 33 19.91 -33.69 12.77
N VAL A 34 19.16 -32.75 12.19
CA VAL A 34 18.54 -31.62 12.90
C VAL A 34 17.06 -31.93 13.14
N THR A 35 16.62 -31.86 14.40
CA THR A 35 15.22 -32.08 14.75
C THR A 35 14.48 -30.77 15.00
N ARG A 36 13.15 -30.81 14.85
CA ARG A 36 12.28 -29.68 15.21
C ARG A 36 12.49 -29.23 16.66
N ASP A 37 12.61 -30.16 17.60
CA ASP A 37 12.83 -29.86 19.02
C ASP A 37 14.12 -29.04 19.25
N GLN A 38 15.19 -29.35 18.52
CA GLN A 38 16.45 -28.58 18.58
C GLN A 38 16.28 -27.16 18.02
N ILE A 39 15.51 -27.01 16.94
CA ILE A 39 15.19 -25.70 16.37
C ILE A 39 14.33 -24.90 17.35
N GLU A 40 13.30 -25.51 17.94
CA GLU A 40 12.45 -24.87 18.95
C GLU A 40 13.26 -24.39 20.16
N GLU A 41 14.19 -25.20 20.69
CA GLU A 41 15.07 -24.80 21.78
C GLU A 41 15.91 -23.56 21.43
N ILE A 42 16.55 -23.55 20.25
CA ILE A 42 17.32 -22.40 19.76
C ILE A 42 16.41 -21.17 19.62
N CYS A 43 15.21 -21.35 19.09
CA CYS A 43 14.27 -20.26 18.89
C CYS A 43 13.76 -19.71 20.23
N TYR A 44 13.51 -20.54 21.25
CA TYR A 44 13.11 -20.05 22.57
C TYR A 44 14.19 -19.17 23.19
N THR A 45 15.48 -19.51 23.01
CA THR A 45 16.58 -18.64 23.45
C THR A 45 16.60 -17.32 22.68
N VAL A 46 16.39 -17.35 21.35
CA VAL A 46 16.27 -16.11 20.54
C VAL A 46 15.07 -15.27 21.00
N ARG A 47 13.94 -15.90 21.33
CA ARG A 47 12.75 -15.22 21.87
C ARG A 47 13.02 -14.59 23.22
N GLU A 48 13.79 -15.23 24.09
CA GLU A 48 14.14 -14.67 25.40
C GLU A 48 15.05 -13.45 25.26
N LEU A 49 15.87 -13.39 24.20
CA LEU A 49 16.76 -12.25 23.91
C LEU A 49 16.04 -11.05 23.27
N TYR A 50 15.11 -11.30 22.34
CA TYR A 50 14.51 -10.25 21.51
C TYR A 50 13.00 -10.07 21.71
N GLY A 51 12.33 -10.98 22.41
CA GLY A 51 10.87 -11.02 22.51
C GLY A 51 10.27 -9.78 23.15
N ASP A 52 10.81 -9.34 24.27
CA ASP A 52 10.34 -8.13 24.96
C ASP A 52 10.52 -6.88 24.08
N TYR A 53 11.61 -6.80 23.32
CA TYR A 53 11.88 -5.69 22.40
C TYR A 53 10.97 -5.73 21.17
N VAL A 54 10.66 -6.92 20.64
CA VAL A 54 9.64 -7.09 19.60
C VAL A 54 8.28 -6.59 20.10
N ASP A 55 7.89 -6.98 21.31
CA ASP A 55 6.60 -6.60 21.88
C ASP A 55 6.53 -5.08 22.15
N GLU A 56 7.64 -4.46 22.57
CA GLU A 56 7.80 -3.00 22.68
C GLU A 56 7.65 -2.30 21.32
N ILE A 57 8.35 -2.77 20.28
CA ILE A 57 8.25 -2.21 18.92
C ILE A 57 6.82 -2.35 18.37
N VAL A 58 6.12 -3.46 18.62
CA VAL A 58 4.71 -3.63 18.22
C VAL A 58 3.80 -2.67 18.98
N ALA A 59 4.08 -2.41 20.25
CA ALA A 59 3.28 -1.49 21.07
C ALA A 59 3.50 -0.02 20.70
N GLU A 60 4.72 0.33 20.27
CA GLU A 60 5.14 1.73 20.03
C GLU A 60 5.11 2.15 18.55
N THR A 61 4.97 1.20 17.62
CA THR A 61 4.98 1.47 16.16
C THR A 61 3.75 0.91 15.45
N THR A 62 3.62 1.21 14.15
CA THR A 62 2.57 0.67 13.27
C THR A 62 2.95 -0.69 12.63
N LEU A 63 4.02 -1.31 13.09
CA LEU A 63 4.45 -2.63 12.61
C LEU A 63 3.53 -3.73 13.20
N SER A 64 3.05 -4.63 12.34
CA SER A 64 2.41 -5.87 12.79
C SER A 64 3.41 -6.77 13.53
N GLN A 65 2.91 -7.73 14.32
CA GLN A 65 3.78 -8.67 15.03
C GLN A 65 4.81 -9.34 14.11
N ARG A 66 4.40 -9.74 12.90
CA ARG A 66 5.30 -10.41 11.92
C ARG A 66 6.30 -9.45 11.30
N GLU A 67 5.90 -8.21 11.02
CA GLU A 67 6.79 -7.17 10.51
C GLU A 67 7.83 -6.78 11.57
N ALA A 68 7.39 -6.52 12.80
CA ALA A 68 8.27 -6.20 13.93
C ALA A 68 9.23 -7.36 14.24
N GLN A 69 8.74 -8.61 14.31
CA GLN A 69 9.58 -9.79 14.49
C GLN A 69 10.64 -9.92 13.38
N THR A 70 10.21 -9.82 12.13
CA THR A 70 11.12 -9.96 10.99
C THR A 70 12.15 -8.82 10.97
N TRP A 71 11.72 -7.59 11.22
CA TRP A 71 12.60 -6.42 11.22
C TRP A 71 13.60 -6.45 12.39
N VAL A 72 13.16 -6.75 13.61
CA VAL A 72 14.04 -6.87 14.78
C VAL A 72 15.07 -7.97 14.58
N LEU A 73 14.63 -9.17 14.20
CA LEU A 73 15.51 -10.33 14.01
C LEU A 73 16.50 -10.14 12.83
N ARG A 74 16.12 -9.35 11.83
CA ARG A 74 16.96 -9.07 10.66
C ARG A 74 17.94 -7.92 10.88
N THR A 75 17.58 -6.94 11.70
CA THR A 75 18.33 -5.69 11.87
C THR A 75 19.22 -5.69 13.12
N LEU A 76 18.78 -6.35 14.19
CA LEU A 76 19.50 -6.36 15.47
C LEU A 76 20.31 -7.64 15.64
N ALA A 77 21.63 -7.51 15.49
CA ALA A 77 22.58 -8.53 15.88
C ALA A 77 23.15 -8.25 17.27
N HIS A 78 23.33 -9.30 18.08
CA HIS A 78 24.07 -9.19 19.34
C HIS A 78 25.58 -9.19 19.05
N ASP A 79 26.38 -8.57 19.93
CA ASP A 79 27.83 -8.42 19.74
C ASP A 79 28.51 -9.76 19.37
N GLY A 80 29.10 -9.80 18.18
CA GLY A 80 29.81 -10.98 17.66
C GLY A 80 28.96 -11.96 16.84
N THR A 81 27.73 -11.62 16.47
CA THR A 81 26.90 -12.42 15.55
C THR A 81 26.51 -11.66 14.29
N ASP A 82 26.34 -12.40 13.20
CA ASP A 82 25.70 -11.86 12.00
C ASP A 82 24.18 -11.79 12.21
N PRO A 83 23.50 -10.79 11.61
CA PRO A 83 22.04 -10.73 11.65
C PRO A 83 21.42 -11.99 11.04
N LEU A 84 20.21 -12.36 11.47
CA LEU A 84 19.56 -13.57 10.96
C LEU A 84 19.26 -13.44 9.46
N SER A 85 19.43 -14.55 8.71
CA SER A 85 19.00 -14.65 7.32
C SER A 85 17.48 -14.80 7.23
N TYR A 86 16.90 -14.54 6.06
CA TYR A 86 15.46 -14.71 5.85
C TYR A 86 15.01 -16.16 6.06
N GLU A 87 15.85 -17.12 5.66
CA GLU A 87 15.62 -18.54 5.86
C GLU A 87 15.63 -18.91 7.36
N ALA A 88 16.54 -18.33 8.14
CA ALA A 88 16.61 -18.53 9.58
C ALA A 88 15.43 -17.87 10.33
N ILE A 89 15.00 -16.69 9.89
CA ILE A 89 13.78 -16.03 10.41
C ILE A 89 12.54 -16.86 10.08
N GLY A 90 12.47 -17.44 8.87
CA GLY A 90 11.42 -18.39 8.49
C GLY A 90 11.35 -19.58 9.44
N LEU A 91 12.49 -20.19 9.78
CA LEU A 91 12.56 -21.27 10.78
C LEU A 91 12.11 -20.83 12.17
N TYR A 92 12.48 -19.62 12.59
CA TYR A 92 12.04 -19.07 13.88
C TYR A 92 10.51 -18.94 13.95
N ILE A 93 9.90 -18.38 12.91
CA ILE A 93 8.45 -18.22 12.81
C ILE A 93 7.75 -19.58 12.74
N TRP A 94 8.30 -20.52 11.97
CA TRP A 94 7.81 -21.90 11.85
C TRP A 94 7.80 -22.65 13.19
N ALA A 95 8.89 -22.53 13.96
CA ALA A 95 9.10 -23.28 15.19
C ALA A 95 8.25 -22.76 16.37
N ILE A 96 8.15 -21.43 16.54
CA ILE A 96 7.45 -20.81 17.68
C ILE A 96 5.97 -20.49 17.37
N GLY A 97 5.58 -20.43 16.10
CA GLY A 97 4.22 -20.14 15.66
C GLY A 97 3.21 -21.22 16.06
N ARG A 98 2.55 -21.07 17.21
CA ARG A 98 1.40 -21.90 17.61
C ARG A 98 0.10 -21.47 16.91
N ALA A 99 0.05 -21.50 15.59
CA ALA A 99 -1.19 -21.60 14.81
C ALA A 99 -0.88 -21.87 13.33
N THR A 100 -1.74 -22.66 12.70
CA THR A 100 -1.92 -22.92 11.25
C THR A 100 -0.97 -23.90 10.55
N ASP A 101 -1.57 -24.99 10.08
CA ASP A 101 -1.32 -25.55 8.76
C ASP A 101 -1.28 -24.40 7.74
N GLY A 102 -0.13 -24.18 7.10
CA GLY A 102 0.09 -23.07 6.18
C GLY A 102 1.56 -22.67 6.15
N ASP A 103 2.20 -23.01 5.05
CA ASP A 103 3.64 -23.02 4.74
C ASP A 103 4.49 -21.86 5.34
N PRO A 104 5.28 -22.11 6.41
CA PRO A 104 6.17 -21.09 6.99
C PRO A 104 7.57 -21.02 6.37
N LEU A 105 7.80 -21.57 5.18
CA LEU A 105 9.16 -21.77 4.65
C LEU A 105 9.44 -21.01 3.34
N SER A 106 8.62 -20.06 2.95
CA SER A 106 8.90 -19.25 1.77
C SER A 106 9.73 -18.02 2.14
N ARG A 107 11.00 -18.01 1.67
CA ARG A 107 11.90 -16.84 1.71
C ARG A 107 11.19 -15.58 1.22
N THR A 108 10.37 -15.71 0.16
CA THR A 108 9.59 -14.61 -0.43
C THR A 108 8.66 -13.96 0.59
N ILE A 109 7.94 -14.76 1.37
CA ILE A 109 7.01 -14.23 2.40
C ILE A 109 7.76 -13.45 3.48
N VAL A 110 8.92 -13.96 3.94
CA VAL A 110 9.73 -13.28 4.95
C VAL A 110 10.35 -11.99 4.41
N THR A 111 10.84 -12.01 3.17
CA THR A 111 11.35 -10.79 2.50
C THR A 111 10.25 -9.75 2.35
N GLU A 112 9.03 -10.12 1.96
CA GLU A 112 7.90 -9.19 1.88
C GLU A 112 7.57 -8.54 3.25
N TYR A 113 7.61 -9.30 4.35
CA TYR A 113 7.41 -8.71 5.68
C TYR A 113 8.53 -7.73 6.04
N TYR A 114 9.78 -8.05 5.71
CA TYR A 114 10.91 -7.16 5.97
C TYR A 114 10.80 -5.86 5.15
N ASP A 115 10.56 -5.96 3.83
CA ASP A 115 10.46 -4.81 2.94
C ASP A 115 9.32 -3.88 3.35
N ARG A 116 8.17 -4.44 3.78
CA ARG A 116 7.06 -3.65 4.34
C ARG A 116 7.45 -2.96 5.65
N ALA A 117 8.12 -3.66 6.55
CA ALA A 117 8.57 -3.08 7.80
C ALA A 117 9.58 -1.94 7.57
N GLU A 118 10.54 -2.13 6.68
CA GLU A 118 11.54 -1.12 6.30
C GLU A 118 10.87 0.11 5.65
N ALA A 119 9.88 -0.10 4.77
CA ALA A 119 9.12 1.00 4.18
C ALA A 119 8.35 1.80 5.25
N LYS A 120 7.70 1.12 6.21
CA LYS A 120 6.99 1.77 7.33
C LYS A 120 7.95 2.55 8.24
N VAL A 121 9.10 1.96 8.59
CA VAL A 121 10.12 2.62 9.41
C VAL A 121 10.69 3.84 8.68
N LYS A 122 11.06 3.71 7.40
CA LYS A 122 11.57 4.82 6.60
C LYS A 122 10.54 5.95 6.44
N ARG A 123 9.26 5.60 6.28
CA ARG A 123 8.15 6.57 6.26
C ARG A 123 8.03 7.27 7.61
N ALA A 124 8.03 6.53 8.71
CA ALA A 124 7.99 7.11 10.05
C ALA A 124 9.20 8.03 10.33
N GLU A 125 10.41 7.62 9.97
CA GLU A 125 11.63 8.43 10.06
C GLU A 125 11.56 9.70 9.20
N ALA A 126 10.95 9.62 8.01
CA ALA A 126 10.73 10.79 7.16
C ALA A 126 9.73 11.78 7.77
N THR A 127 8.76 11.30 8.54
CA THR A 127 7.74 12.14 9.21
C THR A 127 8.21 12.69 10.56
N VAL A 128 9.07 11.96 11.28
CA VAL A 128 9.60 12.36 12.60
C VAL A 128 10.81 13.29 12.41
N LYS A 129 10.54 14.58 12.16
CA LYS A 129 11.60 15.62 12.08
C LYS A 129 12.23 16.01 13.44
N ARG A 130 11.77 15.47 14.58
CA ARG A 130 12.34 15.74 15.92
C ARG A 130 12.05 14.60 16.90
N THR A 131 13.08 13.89 17.34
CA THR A 131 13.06 12.92 18.46
C THR A 131 13.64 13.49 19.77
N GLY A 132 13.97 14.79 19.81
CA GLY A 132 14.48 15.46 21.00
C GLY A 132 13.38 16.09 21.88
N PRO A 133 13.60 16.25 23.19
CA PRO A 133 12.66 16.95 24.07
C PRO A 133 12.43 18.40 23.61
N PRO A 134 11.26 19.00 23.88
CA PRO A 134 11.00 20.39 23.52
C PRO A 134 12.05 21.30 24.17
N PRO A 135 12.68 22.23 23.42
CA PRO A 135 13.71 23.09 23.97
C PRO A 135 13.12 24.09 24.98
N TYR A 136 13.96 24.54 25.91
CA TYR A 136 13.57 25.53 26.91
C TYR A 136 13.32 26.91 26.27
N PRO A 137 12.48 27.77 26.88
CA PRO A 137 12.00 29.02 26.27
C PRO A 137 13.08 30.05 25.89
N ASP A 138 14.30 29.91 26.41
CA ASP A 138 15.38 30.90 26.29
C ASP A 138 16.49 30.50 25.29
N ASP A 139 16.38 29.34 24.63
CA ASP A 139 17.33 28.96 23.59
C ASP A 139 17.01 29.71 22.28
N VAL A 140 17.79 30.75 22.01
CA VAL A 140 17.78 31.52 20.77
C VAL A 140 18.17 30.61 19.60
N TYR A 141 17.31 30.56 18.59
CA TYR A 141 17.45 29.72 17.40
C TYR A 141 18.73 30.04 16.61
N ASP A 142 19.69 29.12 16.58
CA ASP A 142 20.85 29.20 15.67
C ASP A 142 20.72 28.28 14.44
N ASP A 143 19.69 27.43 14.32
CA ASP A 143 19.40 26.72 13.05
C ASP A 143 17.97 26.11 12.96
N PRO A 144 17.06 26.63 12.12
CA PRO A 144 15.79 25.99 11.80
C PRO A 144 15.78 25.33 10.40
N ALA A 145 15.48 24.03 10.34
CA ALA A 145 15.21 23.31 9.10
C ALA A 145 13.80 23.63 8.53
N LEU A 146 13.79 24.33 7.38
CA LEU A 146 12.74 24.43 6.35
C LEU A 146 11.27 24.23 6.79
N LEU A 147 10.68 25.30 7.35
CA LEU A 147 9.45 25.91 6.80
C LEU A 147 9.31 27.38 7.25
N TRP A 148 10.38 28.18 7.14
CA TRP A 148 10.20 29.63 7.06
C TRP A 148 10.56 30.08 5.65
N VAL A 149 9.50 30.28 4.88
CA VAL A 149 9.58 31.06 3.67
C VAL A 149 9.93 32.49 4.12
N ASP A 150 11.08 32.99 3.70
CA ASP A 150 11.56 34.34 4.02
C ASP A 150 10.46 35.40 3.82
N THR A 151 10.36 36.43 4.66
CA THR A 151 9.28 37.44 4.60
C THR A 151 9.00 37.96 3.18
N PRO A 152 10.01 38.27 2.34
CA PRO A 152 9.79 38.66 0.95
C PRO A 152 9.15 37.57 0.09
N VAL A 153 9.43 36.30 0.35
CA VAL A 153 8.84 35.16 -0.36
C VAL A 153 7.42 34.89 0.15
N ALA A 154 7.15 35.06 1.45
CA ALA A 154 5.80 34.98 2.01
C ALA A 154 4.88 36.08 1.45
N GLU A 155 5.37 37.31 1.35
CA GLU A 155 4.65 38.42 0.70
C GLU A 155 4.41 38.18 -0.80
N ARG A 156 5.32 37.47 -1.49
CA ARG A 156 5.12 37.06 -2.88
C ARG A 156 4.04 36.00 -2.99
N LEU A 157 4.09 34.95 -2.17
CA LEU A 157 3.06 33.90 -2.13
C LEU A 157 1.68 34.48 -1.78
N GLN A 158 1.62 35.39 -0.82
CA GLN A 158 0.37 36.06 -0.45
C GLN A 158 -0.22 36.92 -1.59
N ARG A 159 0.63 37.53 -2.42
CA ARG A 159 0.20 38.25 -3.63
C ARG A 159 -0.29 37.33 -4.75
N HIS A 160 0.22 36.11 -4.81
CA HIS A 160 -0.18 35.11 -5.80
C HIS A 160 -1.37 34.26 -5.36
N ARG A 161 -1.78 34.34 -4.09
CA ARG A 161 -2.92 33.60 -3.54
C ARG A 161 -4.24 34.14 -4.08
N GLN A 162 -5.11 33.25 -4.54
CA GLN A 162 -6.48 33.62 -4.91
C GLN A 162 -7.35 33.87 -3.66
N PRO A 163 -8.50 34.57 -3.79
CA PRO A 163 -9.31 34.97 -2.64
C PRO A 163 -9.81 33.81 -1.76
N GLU A 164 -10.15 32.68 -2.37
CA GLU A 164 -10.70 31.48 -1.69
C GLU A 164 -9.64 30.40 -1.40
N GLU A 165 -8.41 30.62 -1.83
CA GLU A 165 -7.32 29.64 -1.78
C GLU A 165 -6.60 29.70 -0.42
N THR A 166 -6.32 28.53 0.19
CA THR A 166 -5.46 28.49 1.39
C THR A 166 -3.99 28.68 1.01
N PHE A 167 -3.11 28.84 2.00
CA PHE A 167 -1.67 28.98 1.71
C PHE A 167 -1.09 27.69 1.09
N SER A 168 -1.56 26.53 1.55
CA SER A 168 -1.17 25.23 1.01
C SER A 168 -1.66 25.04 -0.42
N ASP A 169 -2.91 25.43 -0.71
CA ASP A 169 -3.47 25.35 -2.08
C ASP A 169 -2.68 26.22 -3.06
N CYS A 170 -2.30 27.44 -2.65
CA CYS A 170 -1.45 28.33 -3.44
C CYS A 170 -0.07 27.75 -3.70
N LEU A 171 0.51 27.09 -2.69
CA LEU A 171 1.83 26.48 -2.81
C LEU A 171 1.78 25.25 -3.73
N ALA A 172 0.76 24.41 -3.61
CA ALA A 172 0.50 23.30 -4.50
C ALA A 172 0.32 23.78 -5.95
N ARG A 173 -0.60 24.73 -6.19
CA ARG A 173 -0.81 25.29 -7.53
C ARG A 173 0.46 25.89 -8.13
N LEU A 174 1.25 26.64 -7.36
CA LEU A 174 2.49 27.25 -7.86
C LEU A 174 3.57 26.20 -8.15
N LEU A 175 3.61 25.10 -7.39
CA LEU A 175 4.46 23.97 -7.70
C LEU A 175 3.98 23.29 -8.99
N ASP A 176 2.69 23.01 -9.12
CA ASP A 176 2.09 22.40 -10.31
C ASP A 176 2.29 23.28 -11.56
N GLU A 177 2.17 24.61 -11.44
CA GLU A 177 2.46 25.58 -12.52
C GLU A 177 3.94 25.61 -12.91
N SER A 178 4.85 25.26 -12.00
CA SER A 178 6.29 25.24 -12.24
C SER A 178 6.78 23.91 -12.84
N VAL A 179 5.97 22.86 -12.74
CA VAL A 179 6.26 21.54 -13.27
C VAL A 179 5.99 21.52 -14.77
N SER A 180 6.93 20.97 -15.54
CA SER A 180 6.78 20.75 -16.98
C SER A 180 5.80 19.58 -17.18
N ALA A 181 4.51 19.89 -17.17
CA ALA A 181 3.45 18.88 -17.29
C ALA A 181 2.93 18.76 -18.73
N VAL A 182 2.87 17.54 -19.25
CA VAL A 182 2.26 17.23 -20.55
C VAL A 182 0.82 16.72 -20.33
N PRO A 183 -0.20 17.25 -21.03
CA PRO A 183 -1.55 16.70 -20.97
C PRO A 183 -1.60 15.27 -21.49
N LEU A 184 -2.36 14.38 -20.83
CA LEU A 184 -2.49 12.97 -21.22
C LEU A 184 -2.83 12.79 -22.71
N ALA A 185 -3.75 13.59 -23.23
CA ALA A 185 -4.11 13.54 -24.65
C ALA A 185 -2.93 13.89 -25.57
N THR A 186 -2.15 14.91 -25.22
CA THR A 186 -0.94 15.30 -25.96
C THR A 186 0.13 14.22 -25.88
N PHE A 187 0.30 13.60 -24.71
CA PHE A 187 1.21 12.48 -24.50
C PHE A 187 0.87 11.31 -25.43
N VAL A 188 -0.39 10.86 -25.42
CA VAL A 188 -0.84 9.73 -26.25
C VAL A 188 -0.70 10.05 -27.74
N GLU A 189 -1.09 11.25 -28.16
CA GLU A 189 -0.96 11.68 -29.55
C GLU A 189 0.49 11.75 -30.03
N ALA A 190 1.41 12.17 -29.16
CA ALA A 190 2.84 12.19 -29.46
C ALA A 190 3.39 10.77 -29.63
N TYR A 191 3.05 9.85 -28.72
CA TYR A 191 3.42 8.43 -28.85
C TYR A 191 2.82 7.80 -30.11
N ARG A 192 1.56 8.06 -30.42
CA ARG A 192 0.91 7.57 -31.64
C ARG A 192 1.59 8.09 -32.91
N THR A 193 1.89 9.38 -32.97
CA THR A 193 2.37 10.02 -34.20
C THR A 193 3.88 9.84 -34.42
N GLU A 194 4.68 9.87 -33.34
CA GLU A 194 6.15 9.83 -33.43
C GLU A 194 6.72 8.41 -33.23
N ARG A 195 6.02 7.55 -32.47
CA ARG A 195 6.47 6.17 -32.16
C ARG A 195 5.59 5.08 -32.76
N ASP A 196 4.54 5.45 -33.49
CA ASP A 196 3.54 4.52 -34.06
C ASP A 196 2.91 3.65 -32.97
N ALA A 197 2.64 4.25 -31.80
CA ALA A 197 2.08 3.52 -30.68
C ALA A 197 0.62 3.12 -30.95
N ASP A 198 0.32 1.83 -30.85
CA ASP A 198 -1.01 1.25 -31.02
C ASP A 198 -1.71 0.94 -29.69
N TYR A 199 -0.99 1.09 -28.58
CA TYR A 199 -1.46 0.80 -27.23
C TYR A 199 -0.81 1.74 -26.20
N VAL A 200 -1.62 2.34 -25.33
CA VAL A 200 -1.15 3.09 -24.16
C VAL A 200 -2.03 2.75 -22.96
N ALA A 201 -1.42 2.34 -21.86
CA ALA A 201 -2.12 2.03 -20.62
C ALA A 201 -1.35 2.46 -19.38
N VAL A 202 -2.06 2.60 -18.26
CA VAL A 202 -1.46 2.79 -16.93
C VAL A 202 -1.50 1.46 -16.19
N ASP A 203 -0.36 1.03 -15.66
CA ASP A 203 -0.23 -0.20 -14.88
C ASP A 203 -0.59 0.03 -13.40
N THR A 204 -1.63 -0.66 -12.93
CA THR A 204 -2.15 -0.55 -11.56
C THR A 204 -1.82 -1.78 -10.70
N VAL A 205 -0.86 -2.63 -11.08
CA VAL A 205 -0.48 -3.82 -10.28
C VAL A 205 0.03 -3.45 -8.89
N TYR A 206 0.65 -2.28 -8.76
CA TYR A 206 1.36 -1.88 -7.56
C TYR A 206 0.46 -1.04 -6.65
N PRO A 207 0.53 -1.23 -5.32
CA PRO A 207 -0.14 -0.34 -4.39
C PRO A 207 0.38 1.09 -4.56
N ASP A 208 -0.47 2.08 -4.31
CA ASP A 208 -0.15 3.50 -4.51
C ASP A 208 0.21 3.84 -5.98
N TRP A 209 -0.35 3.13 -6.96
CA TRP A 209 -0.11 3.40 -8.40
C TRP A 209 -0.50 4.83 -8.82
N ASP A 210 -1.36 5.49 -8.06
CA ASP A 210 -1.80 6.85 -8.29
C ASP A 210 -0.83 7.92 -7.77
N ALA A 211 0.26 7.52 -7.08
CA ALA A 211 1.35 8.42 -6.71
C ALA A 211 2.33 8.66 -7.87
N GLU A 212 2.60 7.63 -8.68
CA GLU A 212 3.43 7.70 -9.88
C GLU A 212 2.82 6.83 -10.99
N LEU A 213 2.35 7.46 -12.07
CA LEU A 213 1.69 6.76 -13.17
C LEU A 213 2.71 6.01 -14.02
N ARG A 214 2.66 4.68 -13.94
CA ARG A 214 3.49 3.78 -14.76
C ARG A 214 2.82 3.53 -16.09
N VAL A 215 3.25 4.25 -17.11
CA VAL A 215 2.68 4.16 -18.46
C VAL A 215 3.37 3.06 -19.25
N VAL A 216 2.58 2.18 -19.86
CA VAL A 216 3.05 1.17 -20.81
C VAL A 216 2.64 1.60 -22.21
N ALA A 217 3.60 1.76 -23.11
CA ALA A 217 3.38 2.12 -24.51
C ALA A 217 3.76 0.94 -25.43
N GLY A 218 2.81 0.49 -26.24
CA GLY A 218 3.01 -0.51 -27.29
C GLY A 218 3.69 0.13 -28.50
N VAL A 219 4.97 -0.14 -28.75
CA VAL A 219 5.74 0.43 -29.86
C VAL A 219 6.56 -0.64 -30.57
N GLN A 220 6.46 -0.73 -31.89
CA GLN A 220 7.06 -1.83 -32.66
C GLN A 220 8.59 -1.73 -32.82
N VAL A 221 9.17 -0.54 -32.66
CA VAL A 221 10.59 -0.28 -32.95
C VAL A 221 11.22 0.64 -31.90
N ASP A 222 12.40 0.25 -31.42
CA ASP A 222 13.25 1.11 -30.58
C ASP A 222 13.54 2.43 -31.30
N GLY A 223 13.44 3.53 -30.56
CA GLY A 223 13.69 4.86 -31.09
C GLY A 223 13.72 5.91 -30.00
N LEU A 224 13.80 7.17 -30.41
CA LEU A 224 13.85 8.28 -29.47
C LEU A 224 12.46 8.57 -28.93
N GLU A 225 12.39 8.84 -27.63
CA GLU A 225 11.20 9.33 -26.95
C GLU A 225 10.59 10.54 -27.68
N PRO A 226 9.24 10.66 -27.75
CA PRO A 226 8.59 11.78 -28.39
C PRO A 226 9.05 13.12 -27.81
N LYS A 227 9.23 14.13 -28.67
CA LYS A 227 9.73 15.44 -28.22
C LYS A 227 8.83 16.13 -27.20
N ALA A 228 7.52 15.90 -27.30
CA ALA A 228 6.55 16.46 -26.36
C ALA A 228 6.65 15.86 -24.95
N VAL A 229 7.33 14.72 -24.81
CA VAL A 229 7.44 13.96 -23.55
C VAL A 229 8.86 14.03 -22.97
N ALA A 230 9.89 14.15 -23.82
CA ALA A 230 11.30 14.13 -23.40
C ALA A 230 11.69 15.18 -22.33
N ASP A 231 11.01 16.34 -22.31
CA ASP A 231 11.24 17.40 -21.31
C ASP A 231 10.11 17.48 -20.24
N ALA A 232 9.14 16.56 -20.29
CA ALA A 232 8.04 16.52 -19.35
C ALA A 232 8.45 15.77 -18.09
N THR A 233 8.17 16.35 -16.93
CA THR A 233 8.44 15.75 -15.62
C THR A 233 7.16 15.26 -14.94
N ALA A 234 6.00 15.63 -15.47
CA ALA A 234 4.71 15.16 -14.99
C ALA A 234 3.72 14.95 -16.14
N LEU A 235 2.74 14.08 -15.89
CA LEU A 235 1.58 13.84 -16.74
C LEU A 235 0.38 14.53 -16.13
N ARG A 236 -0.33 15.35 -16.89
CA ARG A 236 -1.56 16.01 -16.44
C ARG A 236 -2.78 15.20 -16.86
N VAL A 237 -3.54 14.76 -15.88
CA VAL A 237 -4.83 14.07 -16.03
C VAL A 237 -5.88 14.94 -15.34
N ASP A 238 -6.87 15.41 -16.10
CA ASP A 238 -7.78 16.48 -15.69
C ASP A 238 -7.02 17.73 -15.15
N ASP A 239 -7.36 18.19 -13.95
CA ASP A 239 -6.74 19.33 -13.28
C ASP A 239 -5.55 18.93 -12.37
N ARG A 240 -5.14 17.65 -12.37
CA ARG A 240 -4.08 17.14 -11.49
C ARG A 240 -2.84 16.70 -12.27
N THR A 241 -1.67 16.91 -11.68
CA THR A 241 -0.38 16.46 -12.22
C THR A 241 0.15 15.29 -11.42
N TYR A 242 0.68 14.31 -12.13
CA TYR A 242 1.24 13.09 -11.56
C TYR A 242 2.66 12.88 -12.08
N ASP A 243 3.56 12.44 -11.21
CA ASP A 243 4.83 11.87 -11.66
C ASP A 243 4.53 10.66 -12.55
N PHE A 244 5.38 10.40 -13.54
CA PHE A 244 5.16 9.29 -14.45
C PHE A 244 6.46 8.66 -14.93
N THR A 245 6.38 7.39 -15.29
CA THR A 245 7.44 6.67 -16.00
C THR A 245 6.85 5.97 -17.21
N VAL A 246 7.65 5.79 -18.26
CA VAL A 246 7.20 5.11 -19.49
C VAL A 246 8.02 3.85 -19.73
N SER A 247 7.31 2.75 -19.94
CA SER A 247 7.85 1.47 -20.40
C SER A 247 7.38 1.19 -21.83
N GLU A 248 8.29 1.32 -22.78
CA GLU A 248 8.05 0.95 -24.18
C GLU A 248 8.18 -0.57 -24.36
N LYS A 249 7.17 -1.22 -24.95
CA LYS A 249 7.12 -2.67 -25.21
C LYS A 249 6.64 -2.95 -26.63
N SER A 250 7.25 -3.90 -27.32
CA SER A 250 6.86 -4.26 -28.70
C SER A 250 5.62 -5.14 -28.80
N ASP A 251 5.28 -5.84 -27.72
CA ASP A 251 4.07 -6.64 -27.59
C ASP A 251 3.59 -6.55 -26.13
N PRO A 252 2.95 -5.44 -25.72
CA PRO A 252 2.52 -5.27 -24.35
C PRO A 252 1.43 -6.30 -24.03
N ILE A 253 1.68 -7.16 -23.04
CA ILE A 253 0.65 -8.05 -22.50
C ILE A 253 -0.50 -7.18 -22.00
N HIS A 254 -1.70 -7.39 -22.55
CA HIS A 254 -2.93 -6.80 -22.05
C HIS A 254 -3.27 -7.43 -20.68
N ALA A 255 -2.69 -6.88 -19.61
CA ALA A 255 -2.96 -7.33 -18.26
C ALA A 255 -4.30 -6.76 -17.77
N ASP A 256 -5.04 -7.53 -16.97
CA ASP A 256 -6.28 -7.05 -16.34
C ASP A 256 -6.05 -5.85 -15.40
N SER A 257 -4.80 -5.67 -14.95
CA SER A 257 -4.33 -4.54 -14.15
C SER A 257 -4.01 -3.28 -14.96
N HIS A 258 -4.21 -3.30 -16.27
CA HIS A 258 -3.99 -2.12 -17.10
C HIS A 258 -5.28 -1.32 -17.24
N ILE A 259 -5.22 -0.05 -16.86
CA ILE A 259 -6.21 0.94 -17.31
C ILE A 259 -5.79 1.40 -18.70
N VAL A 260 -6.45 0.84 -19.73
CA VAL A 260 -6.18 1.18 -21.13
C VAL A 260 -6.69 2.59 -21.44
N VAL A 261 -5.76 3.51 -21.71
CA VAL A 261 -6.04 4.90 -22.09
C VAL A 261 -6.29 4.99 -23.60
N TYR A 262 -5.55 4.22 -24.39
CA TYR A 262 -5.71 4.13 -25.83
C TYR A 262 -5.36 2.74 -26.33
N ALA A 263 -6.15 2.22 -27.27
CA ALA A 263 -5.80 1.01 -27.99
C ALA A 263 -6.42 1.02 -29.39
N GLU A 264 -5.63 0.65 -30.38
CA GLU A 264 -6.06 0.33 -31.74
C GLU A 264 -5.34 -0.96 -32.18
N THR A 265 -5.48 -2.01 -31.39
CA THR A 265 -4.88 -3.33 -31.65
C THR A 265 -5.89 -4.25 -32.34
N ALA A 266 -5.45 -5.45 -32.74
CA ALA A 266 -6.33 -6.44 -33.37
C ALA A 266 -7.48 -6.90 -32.44
N ASP A 267 -7.22 -6.93 -31.13
CA ASP A 267 -8.14 -7.51 -30.14
C ASP A 267 -8.81 -6.47 -29.24
N THR A 268 -8.26 -5.25 -29.14
CA THR A 268 -8.77 -4.19 -28.26
C THR A 268 -8.83 -2.85 -28.99
N SER A 269 -9.99 -2.18 -28.88
CA SER A 269 -10.18 -0.81 -29.37
C SER A 269 -10.73 0.06 -28.25
N VAL A 270 -9.97 1.09 -27.87
CA VAL A 270 -10.33 2.08 -26.85
C VAL A 270 -9.98 3.46 -27.40
N ALA A 271 -11.00 4.31 -27.57
CA ALA A 271 -10.79 5.69 -27.95
C ALA A 271 -10.14 6.46 -26.80
N LEU A 272 -9.27 7.42 -27.15
CA LEU A 272 -8.55 8.24 -26.16
C LEU A 272 -9.47 8.93 -25.15
N ALA A 273 -10.64 9.43 -25.59
CA ALA A 273 -11.61 10.05 -24.69
C ALA A 273 -12.14 9.04 -23.66
N ASP A 274 -12.61 7.87 -24.12
CA ASP A 274 -13.17 6.83 -23.24
C ASP A 274 -12.11 6.31 -22.24
N GLY A 275 -10.86 6.16 -22.68
CA GLY A 275 -9.77 5.72 -21.81
C GLY A 275 -9.32 6.78 -20.81
N THR A 276 -9.35 8.06 -21.21
CA THR A 276 -9.10 9.19 -20.30
C THR A 276 -10.17 9.27 -19.22
N ASP A 277 -11.45 9.19 -19.58
CA ASP A 277 -12.57 9.21 -18.62
C ASP A 277 -12.46 8.03 -17.62
N ARG A 278 -12.02 6.86 -18.07
CA ARG A 278 -11.78 5.69 -17.21
C ARG A 278 -10.64 5.92 -16.22
N LEU A 279 -9.52 6.49 -16.69
CA LEU A 279 -8.39 6.80 -15.82
C LEU A 279 -8.74 7.87 -14.79
N GLU A 280 -9.45 8.92 -15.20
CA GLU A 280 -9.96 9.96 -14.28
C GLU A 280 -10.89 9.37 -13.22
N ALA A 281 -11.84 8.53 -13.63
CA ALA A 281 -12.74 7.86 -12.70
C ALA A 281 -12.00 6.92 -11.72
N ALA A 282 -10.96 6.23 -12.19
CA ALA A 282 -10.13 5.37 -11.36
C ALA A 282 -9.30 6.19 -10.36
N LEU A 283 -8.63 7.26 -10.79
CA LEU A 283 -7.85 8.16 -9.94
C LEU A 283 -8.71 8.83 -8.86
N ALA A 284 -9.90 9.31 -9.23
CA ALA A 284 -10.89 9.82 -8.27
C ALA A 284 -11.48 8.70 -7.38
N GLY A 285 -11.29 7.44 -7.77
CA GLY A 285 -11.75 6.24 -7.10
C GLY A 285 -10.79 5.71 -6.03
N VAL A 286 -9.48 5.99 -6.14
CA VAL A 286 -8.44 5.40 -5.29
C VAL A 286 -8.59 5.78 -3.84
N GLU A 287 -8.87 7.04 -3.57
CA GLU A 287 -9.09 7.55 -2.22
C GLU A 287 -10.49 8.15 -2.09
N ARG A 288 -11.29 7.61 -1.16
CA ARG A 288 -12.64 8.13 -0.87
C ARG A 288 -12.94 8.13 0.61
N SER A 289 -13.42 9.26 1.12
CA SER A 289 -13.95 9.34 2.48
C SER A 289 -15.13 8.38 2.67
N LEU A 290 -15.38 7.89 3.89
CA LEU A 290 -16.54 7.02 4.15
C LEU A 290 -17.89 7.63 3.70
N PRO A 291 -18.18 8.93 3.91
CA PRO A 291 -19.38 9.57 3.38
C PRO A 291 -19.47 9.57 1.86
N ASP A 292 -18.37 9.85 1.16
CA ASP A 292 -18.33 9.86 -0.31
C ASP A 292 -18.48 8.46 -0.87
N LEU A 293 -17.84 7.47 -0.22
CA LEU A 293 -17.97 6.06 -0.53
C LEU A 293 -19.42 5.58 -0.42
N VAL A 294 -20.10 5.92 0.69
CA VAL A 294 -21.53 5.60 0.86
C VAL A 294 -22.40 6.31 -0.18
N SER A 295 -22.09 7.56 -0.51
CA SER A 295 -22.83 8.33 -1.52
C SER A 295 -22.69 7.74 -2.92
N HIS A 296 -21.48 7.31 -3.28
CA HIS A 296 -21.19 6.57 -4.52
C HIS A 296 -21.90 5.21 -4.54
N LEU A 297 -21.79 4.42 -3.47
CA LEU A 297 -22.47 3.13 -3.37
C LEU A 297 -23.99 3.27 -3.52
N ARG A 298 -24.60 4.32 -2.97
CA ARG A 298 -26.02 4.63 -3.19
C ARG A 298 -26.35 4.92 -4.65
N SER A 299 -25.49 5.63 -5.38
CA SER A 299 -25.75 6.00 -6.77
C SER A 299 -25.68 4.80 -7.71
N VAL A 300 -24.83 3.82 -7.39
CA VAL A 300 -24.70 2.55 -8.14
C VAL A 300 -25.64 1.44 -7.64
N GLY A 301 -26.59 1.77 -6.76
CA GLY A 301 -27.66 0.85 -6.35
C GLY A 301 -27.34 -0.08 -5.18
N ALA A 302 -26.24 0.15 -4.46
CA ALA A 302 -25.97 -0.60 -3.24
C ALA A 302 -27.00 -0.31 -2.15
N THR A 303 -27.28 -1.32 -1.35
CA THR A 303 -28.26 -1.31 -0.28
C THR A 303 -27.61 -1.08 1.09
N ALA A 304 -26.38 -1.58 1.25
CA ALA A 304 -25.61 -1.45 2.48
C ALA A 304 -24.09 -1.48 2.21
N LEU A 305 -23.32 -1.07 3.21
CA LEU A 305 -21.87 -1.23 3.27
C LEU A 305 -21.51 -1.85 4.61
N ALA A 306 -20.79 -2.96 4.56
CA ALA A 306 -20.20 -3.59 5.74
C ALA A 306 -18.68 -3.72 5.59
N ILE A 307 -18.00 -3.92 6.72
CA ILE A 307 -16.56 -4.15 6.81
C ILE A 307 -16.30 -5.48 7.52
N GLY A 308 -15.28 -6.23 7.12
CA GLY A 308 -14.84 -7.42 7.84
C GLY A 308 -14.37 -7.08 9.26
N THR A 309 -14.61 -7.97 10.22
CA THR A 309 -14.11 -7.81 11.59
C THR A 309 -12.59 -8.00 11.70
N GLU A 310 -12.01 -8.73 10.75
CA GLU A 310 -10.59 -8.96 10.59
C GLU A 310 -10.09 -8.29 9.30
N PRO A 311 -8.82 -7.86 9.24
CA PRO A 311 -8.23 -7.31 8.02
C PRO A 311 -8.11 -8.38 6.93
N ALA A 312 -8.21 -7.93 5.67
CA ALA A 312 -7.87 -8.74 4.50
C ALA A 312 -6.59 -8.19 3.88
N GLY A 313 -5.55 -9.00 3.78
CA GLY A 313 -4.24 -8.51 3.36
C GLY A 313 -3.70 -7.46 4.35
N ALA A 314 -3.35 -6.29 3.84
CA ALA A 314 -2.83 -5.18 4.63
C ALA A 314 -3.91 -4.16 5.05
N GLY A 315 -5.20 -4.41 4.79
CA GLY A 315 -6.22 -3.38 4.96
C GLY A 315 -7.62 -3.90 5.28
N ALA A 316 -8.59 -3.01 5.14
CA ALA A 316 -10.01 -3.30 5.31
C ALA A 316 -10.52 -4.28 4.24
N HIS A 317 -11.41 -5.19 4.67
CA HIS A 317 -12.24 -5.95 3.75
C HIS A 317 -13.62 -5.28 3.64
N LEU A 318 -13.91 -4.65 2.51
CA LEU A 318 -15.20 -4.00 2.26
C LEU A 318 -16.19 -4.96 1.60
N PHE A 319 -17.43 -4.92 2.08
CA PHE A 319 -18.56 -5.68 1.55
C PHE A 319 -19.67 -4.71 1.15
N PRO A 320 -19.62 -4.14 -0.07
CA PRO A 320 -20.77 -3.44 -0.62
C PRO A 320 -21.87 -4.47 -0.91
N VAL A 321 -23.06 -4.23 -0.39
CA VAL A 321 -24.17 -5.19 -0.45
C VAL A 321 -25.22 -4.70 -1.43
N PHE A 322 -25.65 -5.59 -2.32
CA PHE A 322 -26.64 -5.33 -3.37
C PHE A 322 -27.83 -6.30 -3.26
N GLU A 323 -28.97 -5.94 -3.85
CA GLU A 323 -30.13 -6.85 -3.95
C GLU A 323 -29.86 -8.01 -4.92
N ALA A 324 -29.16 -7.73 -6.02
CA ALA A 324 -28.70 -8.70 -7.00
C ALA A 324 -27.19 -8.52 -7.24
N GLU A 325 -26.55 -9.49 -7.89
CA GLU A 325 -25.14 -9.34 -8.26
C GLU A 325 -24.95 -8.10 -9.15
N PRO A 326 -24.00 -7.20 -8.83
CA PRO A 326 -23.75 -6.02 -9.64
C PRO A 326 -23.13 -6.41 -10.98
N ASP A 327 -23.44 -5.66 -12.04
CA ASP A 327 -22.92 -5.88 -13.40
C ASP A 327 -21.40 -5.61 -13.53
N GLY A 328 -20.74 -5.16 -12.48
CA GLY A 328 -19.30 -4.89 -12.42
C GLY A 328 -18.79 -4.70 -10.99
N ASP A 329 -17.52 -4.33 -10.84
CA ASP A 329 -16.94 -4.01 -9.53
C ASP A 329 -17.12 -2.51 -9.22
N PRO A 330 -18.08 -2.14 -8.36
CA PRO A 330 -18.44 -0.75 -8.09
C PRO A 330 -17.32 0.05 -7.42
N LEU A 331 -16.33 -0.64 -6.83
CA LEU A 331 -15.21 -0.05 -6.11
C LEU A 331 -13.87 -0.59 -6.64
N ALA A 332 -13.79 -0.96 -7.92
CA ALA A 332 -12.60 -1.57 -8.52
C ALA A 332 -11.28 -0.83 -8.23
N ALA A 333 -11.34 0.50 -8.11
CA ALA A 333 -10.17 1.35 -7.93
C ALA A 333 -9.89 1.73 -6.47
N ILE A 334 -10.76 1.42 -5.49
CA ILE A 334 -10.56 1.90 -4.11
C ILE A 334 -9.33 1.22 -3.47
N GLU A 335 -8.42 2.04 -2.93
CA GLU A 335 -7.27 1.56 -2.15
C GLU A 335 -7.19 2.21 -0.77
N ARG A 336 -7.73 3.42 -0.60
CA ARG A 336 -7.56 4.20 0.63
C ARG A 336 -8.85 4.87 1.08
N ILE A 337 -9.08 4.87 2.40
CA ILE A 337 -10.16 5.59 3.05
C ILE A 337 -9.53 6.57 4.06
N PRO A 338 -9.55 7.88 3.80
CA PRO A 338 -9.03 8.86 4.74
C PRO A 338 -9.93 8.89 5.97
N LEU A 339 -9.31 8.74 7.14
CA LEU A 339 -9.88 8.99 8.45
C LEU A 339 -9.20 10.25 9.02
N ASP A 340 -9.84 10.92 9.98
CA ASP A 340 -9.37 12.23 10.48
C ASP A 340 -7.91 12.28 10.95
N GLU A 341 -7.39 11.17 11.49
CA GLU A 341 -6.06 11.09 12.08
C GLU A 341 -5.10 10.15 11.34
N ARG A 342 -5.58 9.43 10.32
CA ARG A 342 -4.85 8.34 9.66
C ARG A 342 -5.53 7.91 8.36
N THR A 343 -4.84 7.16 7.51
CA THR A 343 -5.44 6.59 6.30
C THR A 343 -5.63 5.08 6.48
N LEU A 344 -6.83 4.59 6.19
CA LEU A 344 -7.13 3.16 6.21
C LEU A 344 -7.00 2.57 4.81
N ASP A 345 -6.03 1.67 4.62
CA ASP A 345 -5.89 0.92 3.38
C ASP A 345 -7.07 -0.05 3.20
N VAL A 346 -7.44 -0.30 1.95
CA VAL A 346 -8.45 -1.28 1.54
C VAL A 346 -7.72 -2.46 0.91
N GLY A 347 -7.66 -3.57 1.64
CA GLY A 347 -6.95 -4.75 1.17
C GLY A 347 -7.82 -5.68 0.33
N ARG A 348 -9.15 -5.59 0.45
CA ARG A 348 -10.07 -6.36 -0.40
C ARG A 348 -11.44 -5.72 -0.49
N VAL A 349 -12.05 -5.76 -1.67
CA VAL A 349 -13.49 -5.54 -1.86
C VAL A 349 -14.16 -6.85 -2.26
N SER A 350 -15.33 -7.13 -1.72
CA SER A 350 -16.14 -8.28 -2.12
C SER A 350 -17.60 -7.87 -2.18
N PRO A 351 -18.09 -7.45 -3.36
CA PRO A 351 -19.51 -7.21 -3.57
C PRO A 351 -20.31 -8.48 -3.28
N VAL A 352 -21.39 -8.36 -2.53
CA VAL A 352 -22.22 -9.50 -2.11
C VAL A 352 -23.69 -9.18 -2.23
N THR A 353 -24.52 -10.20 -2.41
CA THR A 353 -25.97 -10.06 -2.31
C THR A 353 -26.42 -9.98 -0.84
N VAL A 354 -27.62 -9.45 -0.59
CA VAL A 354 -28.25 -9.45 0.75
C VAL A 354 -28.24 -10.85 1.38
N ALA A 355 -28.54 -11.89 0.60
CA ALA A 355 -28.54 -13.27 1.07
C ALA A 355 -27.14 -13.72 1.51
N ALA A 356 -26.12 -13.51 0.67
CA ALA A 356 -24.75 -13.89 0.94
C ALA A 356 -24.10 -13.04 2.06
N TYR A 357 -24.60 -11.84 2.32
CA TYR A 357 -24.20 -11.04 3.48
C TYR A 357 -24.71 -11.66 4.79
N ARG A 358 -25.96 -12.12 4.85
CA ARG A 358 -26.54 -12.69 6.09
C ARG A 358 -25.77 -13.92 6.58
N GLU A 359 -25.18 -14.68 5.67
CA GLU A 359 -24.32 -15.82 6.02
C GLU A 359 -22.97 -15.40 6.65
N ARG A 360 -22.59 -14.11 6.51
CA ARG A 360 -21.33 -13.53 6.96
C ARG A 360 -21.51 -12.47 8.07
N SER A 361 -22.71 -12.34 8.62
CA SER A 361 -23.02 -11.28 9.61
C SER A 361 -22.22 -11.43 10.92
N GLU A 362 -21.72 -12.62 11.23
CA GLU A 362 -20.88 -12.86 12.41
C GLU A 362 -19.43 -12.38 12.23
N THR A 363 -18.96 -12.28 10.98
CA THR A 363 -17.58 -11.89 10.63
C THR A 363 -17.52 -10.52 9.96
N THR A 364 -18.62 -9.77 9.98
CA THR A 364 -18.72 -8.44 9.37
C THR A 364 -19.44 -7.48 10.30
N ARG A 365 -19.11 -6.19 10.19
CA ARG A 365 -19.74 -5.10 10.91
C ARG A 365 -20.39 -4.15 9.91
N LEU A 366 -21.68 -3.88 10.10
CA LEU A 366 -22.44 -2.97 9.25
C LEU A 366 -22.02 -1.52 9.51
N LEU A 367 -21.67 -0.77 8.46
CA LEU A 367 -21.32 0.64 8.54
C LEU A 367 -22.49 1.54 8.12
N TRP A 368 -23.24 1.12 7.10
CA TRP A 368 -24.37 1.86 6.56
C TRP A 368 -25.39 0.91 5.90
N ALA A 369 -26.68 1.24 5.98
CA ALA A 369 -27.76 0.57 5.25
C ALA A 369 -28.93 1.52 4.94
N ARG A 370 -29.54 1.37 3.77
CA ARG A 370 -30.66 2.21 3.28
C ARG A 370 -32.01 1.90 3.94
N GLY A 371 -32.14 0.75 4.61
CA GLY A 371 -33.41 0.27 5.17
C GLY A 371 -34.31 -0.36 4.12
N THR A 372 -33.99 -1.60 3.72
CA THR A 372 -34.77 -2.40 2.74
C THR A 372 -35.04 -3.80 3.32
N GLU A 373 -35.69 -4.67 2.55
CA GLU A 373 -35.99 -6.03 2.99
C GLU A 373 -34.69 -6.81 3.32
N GLY A 374 -34.36 -6.89 4.61
CA GLY A 374 -33.14 -7.53 5.10
C GLY A 374 -32.18 -6.68 5.89
N PHE A 375 -32.36 -5.36 5.90
CA PHE A 375 -31.56 -4.43 6.69
C PHE A 375 -32.45 -3.41 7.38
N GLU A 376 -32.21 -3.19 8.67
CA GLU A 376 -32.71 -1.96 9.31
C GLU A 376 -31.96 -0.76 8.73
N SER A 377 -32.64 0.39 8.65
CA SER A 377 -32.00 1.62 8.18
C SER A 377 -30.91 2.02 9.18
N THR A 378 -29.67 2.09 8.71
CA THR A 378 -28.51 2.49 9.53
C THR A 378 -27.78 3.60 8.80
N ALA A 379 -27.79 4.81 9.36
CA ALA A 379 -27.04 5.93 8.81
C ALA A 379 -25.57 5.83 9.24
N LEU A 380 -24.67 6.30 8.36
CA LEU A 380 -23.31 6.59 8.77
C LEU A 380 -23.35 7.80 9.72
N PRO A 381 -22.67 7.78 10.89
CA PRO A 381 -22.61 8.93 11.77
C PRO A 381 -21.98 10.15 11.09
N ASP A 382 -22.48 11.36 11.38
CA ASP A 382 -21.89 12.59 10.83
C ASP A 382 -20.53 12.90 11.49
N ASP A 383 -20.46 12.70 12.81
CA ASP A 383 -19.26 12.91 13.62
C ASP A 383 -18.17 11.88 13.24
N PRO A 384 -16.98 12.33 12.79
CA PRO A 384 -15.88 11.44 12.45
C PRO A 384 -15.45 10.50 13.57
N ALA A 385 -15.48 10.94 14.84
CA ALA A 385 -15.10 10.10 15.97
C ALA A 385 -16.03 8.89 16.10
N ASN A 386 -17.34 9.11 15.97
CA ASN A 386 -18.33 8.05 15.98
C ASN A 386 -18.23 7.14 14.75
N ARG A 387 -17.82 7.67 13.58
CA ARG A 387 -17.56 6.84 12.39
C ARG A 387 -16.38 5.90 12.62
N ARG A 388 -15.31 6.39 13.23
CA ARG A 388 -14.15 5.57 13.60
C ARG A 388 -14.54 4.44 14.54
N GLU A 389 -15.38 4.69 15.54
CA GLU A 389 -15.85 3.66 16.47
C GLU A 389 -16.64 2.51 15.78
N LEU A 390 -17.14 2.72 14.56
CA LEU A 390 -17.76 1.67 13.76
C LEU A 390 -16.74 0.72 13.12
N LEU A 391 -15.49 1.15 12.97
CA LEU A 391 -14.44 0.33 12.38
C LEU A 391 -13.89 -0.65 13.45
N PRO A 392 -13.73 -1.94 13.12
CA PRO A 392 -13.14 -2.91 14.04
C PRO A 392 -11.69 -2.55 14.42
N ASP A 393 -11.32 -2.72 15.69
CA ASP A 393 -9.98 -2.39 16.18
C ASP A 393 -8.87 -3.15 15.44
N ALA A 394 -9.10 -4.41 15.08
CA ALA A 394 -8.15 -5.22 14.32
C ALA A 394 -7.85 -4.62 12.94
N VAL A 395 -8.86 -4.02 12.30
CA VAL A 395 -8.73 -3.32 11.02
C VAL A 395 -8.07 -1.95 11.21
N LEU A 396 -8.44 -1.20 12.26
CA LEU A 396 -7.82 0.09 12.59
C LEU A 396 -6.33 -0.02 12.96
N ARG A 397 -5.81 -1.22 13.24
CA ARG A 397 -4.37 -1.42 13.46
C ARG A 397 -3.57 -1.47 12.16
N THR A 398 -4.22 -1.62 11.01
CA THR A 398 -3.52 -1.68 9.72
C THR A 398 -3.37 -0.31 9.05
N SER A 399 -4.11 0.70 9.50
CA SER A 399 -4.05 2.07 9.01
C SER A 399 -2.68 2.73 9.25
N THR A 400 -2.23 3.56 8.31
CA THR A 400 -0.97 4.31 8.36
C THR A 400 -1.11 5.74 8.83
#